data_AF-A0A178XIZ4-F1
#
_entry.id   AF-A0A178XIZ4-F1
#
_cell.length_a   1.000
_cell.length_b   1.000
_cell.length_c   1.000
_cell.angle_alpha   90.00
_cell.angle_beta   90.00
_cell.angle_gamma   90.00
#
_symmetry.space_group_name_H-M   'P 1'
#
loop_
_entity.id
_entity.type
_entity.pdbx_description
1 polymer ?
#
loop_
_entity_poly.entity_id
_entity_poly.type
_entity_poly.pdbx_seq_one_letter_code
_entity_poly.pdbx_strand_id
1 'polypeptide(L)'
;MTERYFSPRTILGSLAMVLAAATTSFAAASDYEFQLVEPEVAQGPEATVAVRLVDKRTNAPVPEAVIFTTRLDMAPEGMEAMTTSVEAMPSPEPGVYKFKTNLSMEGGWRFKLAAKVQGETDTVQGELVLQAKP
;
A
#
# COMPACT_ATOMS: atom_id res chain seq x y z
N MET A 1 48.72 53.11 45.42
CA MET A 1 47.26 53.32 45.34
C MET A 1 47.01 53.74 43.89
N THR A 2 46.33 53.00 43.03
CA THR A 2 45.15 52.14 43.21
C THR A 2 45.09 51.17 42.03
N GLU A 3 44.70 49.92 42.28
CA GLU A 3 44.46 48.86 41.29
C GLU A 3 43.33 49.17 40.29
N ARG A 4 43.22 48.29 39.26
CA ARG A 4 42.03 47.73 38.58
C ARG A 4 42.08 47.99 37.05
N TYR A 5 41.79 47.06 36.14
CA TYR A 5 41.04 45.80 36.20
C TYR A 5 41.37 44.97 34.93
N PHE A 6 41.50 43.65 35.04
CA PHE A 6 41.46 42.72 33.91
C PHE A 6 40.07 42.77 33.25
N SER A 7 39.99 42.71 31.92
CA SER A 7 38.75 42.34 31.23
C SER A 7 39.06 41.46 30.02
N PRO A 8 38.92 40.13 30.12
CA PRO A 8 38.86 39.29 28.94
C PRO A 8 37.53 39.54 28.23
N ARG A 9 37.58 39.92 26.95
CA ARG A 9 36.39 39.96 26.10
C ARG A 9 35.98 38.52 25.78
N THR A 10 35.14 37.94 26.62
CA THR A 10 34.43 36.70 26.32
C THR A 10 33.24 37.04 25.43
N ILE A 11 33.35 36.80 24.12
CA ILE A 11 32.19 36.84 23.21
C ILE A 11 31.61 35.42 23.19
N LEU A 12 30.53 35.24 23.93
CA LEU A 12 29.69 34.04 23.95
C LEU A 12 28.40 34.32 23.15
N GLY A 13 27.99 33.34 22.34
CA GLY A 13 26.63 33.22 21.79
C GLY A 13 26.41 33.91 20.44
N SER A 14 25.73 33.34 19.46
CA SER A 14 24.66 32.33 19.54
C SER A 14 24.52 31.63 18.18
N LEU A 15 24.62 30.29 18.14
CA LEU A 15 24.23 29.53 16.94
C LEU A 15 22.71 29.30 17.02
N ALA A 16 21.94 30.15 16.33
CA ALA A 16 20.50 29.97 16.20
C ALA A 16 20.22 28.80 15.25
N MET A 17 19.95 27.63 15.81
CA MET A 17 19.50 26.47 15.06
C MET A 17 18.02 26.68 14.73
N VAL A 18 17.74 27.09 13.49
CA VAL A 18 16.36 27.17 12.98
C VAL A 18 15.85 25.74 12.86
N LEU A 19 15.00 25.32 13.79
CA LEU A 19 14.25 24.09 13.69
C LEU A 19 13.21 24.29 12.58
N ALA A 20 13.56 23.93 11.36
CA ALA A 20 12.57 23.82 10.28
C ALA A 20 11.60 22.71 10.69
N ALA A 21 10.39 23.09 11.11
CA ALA A 21 9.30 22.15 11.30
C ALA A 21 8.99 21.52 9.94
N ALA A 22 9.53 20.34 9.67
CA ALA A 22 9.12 19.54 8.53
C ALA A 22 7.66 19.15 8.78
N THR A 23 6.74 19.76 8.05
CA THR A 23 5.36 19.29 8.00
C THR A 23 5.41 17.92 7.34
N THR A 24 5.37 16.86 8.14
CA THR A 24 5.14 15.51 7.63
C THR A 24 3.71 15.48 7.10
N SER A 25 3.53 15.71 5.80
CA SER A 25 2.29 15.38 5.13
C SER A 25 2.15 13.87 5.23
N PHE A 26 1.28 13.41 6.11
CA PHE A 26 0.85 12.01 6.10
C PHE A 26 0.24 11.73 4.73
N ALA A 27 0.51 10.55 4.18
CA ALA A 27 -0.24 10.08 3.03
C ALA A 27 -1.73 10.01 3.43
N ALA A 28 -2.60 10.20 2.44
CA ALA A 28 -3.99 9.81 2.56
C ALA A 28 -4.19 8.43 1.93
N ALA A 29 -5.24 7.70 2.33
CA ALA A 29 -5.56 6.40 1.72
C ALA A 29 -5.69 6.49 0.18
N SER A 30 -6.13 7.65 -0.34
CA SER A 30 -6.23 7.94 -1.76
C SER A 30 -4.89 8.10 -2.48
N ASP A 31 -3.78 8.24 -1.77
CA ASP A 31 -2.44 8.28 -2.34
C ASP A 31 -1.90 6.88 -2.67
N TYR A 32 -2.60 5.83 -2.25
CA TYR A 32 -2.26 4.45 -2.53
C TYR A 32 -3.16 3.86 -3.60
N GLU A 33 -2.62 2.91 -4.37
CA GLU A 33 -3.35 2.21 -5.41
C GLU A 33 -2.97 0.73 -5.44
N PHE A 34 -3.98 -0.13 -5.56
CA PHE A 34 -3.76 -1.52 -5.90
C PHE A 34 -3.69 -1.68 -7.42
N GLN A 35 -2.77 -2.53 -7.88
CA GLN A 35 -2.58 -2.83 -9.30
C GLN A 35 -2.49 -4.35 -9.48
N LEU A 36 -3.10 -4.88 -10.54
CA LEU A 36 -2.88 -6.28 -10.90
C LEU A 36 -1.44 -6.46 -11.40
N VAL A 37 -0.74 -7.47 -10.90
CA VAL A 37 0.57 -7.85 -11.44
C VAL A 37 0.40 -8.50 -12.81
N GLU A 38 -0.63 -9.34 -12.94
CA GLU A 38 -1.05 -9.95 -14.20
C GLU A 38 -2.57 -9.76 -14.35
N PRO A 39 -3.04 -9.06 -15.40
CA PRO A 39 -4.47 -8.85 -15.63
C PRO A 39 -5.19 -10.11 -16.15
N GLU A 40 -4.45 -11.08 -16.69
CA GLU A 40 -5.01 -12.32 -17.26
C GLU A 40 -4.49 -13.54 -16.49
N VAL A 41 -5.40 -14.30 -15.88
CA VAL A 41 -5.04 -15.44 -15.02
C VAL A 41 -5.67 -16.70 -15.57
N ALA A 42 -4.92 -17.80 -15.58
CA ALA A 42 -5.45 -19.10 -15.95
C ALA A 42 -6.59 -19.49 -14.98
N GLN A 43 -7.72 -19.92 -15.54
CA GLN A 43 -8.83 -20.44 -14.77
C GLN A 43 -8.44 -21.77 -14.10
N GLY A 44 -9.07 -22.07 -12.98
CA GLY A 44 -8.86 -23.34 -12.28
C GLY A 44 -8.94 -23.23 -10.75
N PRO A 45 -8.89 -24.38 -10.07
CA PRO A 45 -9.11 -24.48 -8.62
C PRO A 45 -7.96 -23.91 -7.77
N GLU A 46 -6.80 -23.67 -8.38
CA GLU A 46 -5.60 -23.18 -7.70
C GLU A 46 -5.02 -21.94 -8.42
N ALA A 47 -5.88 -21.17 -9.10
CA ALA A 47 -5.49 -19.93 -9.74
C ALA A 47 -4.84 -18.98 -8.73
N THR A 48 -3.74 -18.35 -9.14
CA THR A 48 -3.00 -17.41 -8.31
C THR A 48 -3.20 -15.99 -8.84
N VAL A 49 -3.80 -15.12 -8.03
CA VAL A 49 -3.94 -13.69 -8.33
C VAL A 49 -2.91 -12.93 -7.51
N ALA A 50 -2.16 -12.04 -8.16
CA ALA A 50 -1.17 -11.20 -7.52
C ALA A 50 -1.52 -9.72 -7.71
N VAL A 51 -1.52 -8.97 -6.62
CA VAL A 51 -1.73 -7.51 -6.62
C VAL A 51 -0.54 -6.81 -6.00
N ARG A 52 -0.17 -5.66 -6.57
CA ARG A 52 0.82 -4.75 -6.01
C ARG A 52 0.12 -3.58 -5.35
N LEU A 53 0.58 -3.17 -4.17
CA LEU A 53 0.18 -1.89 -3.58
C LEU A 53 1.29 -0.86 -3.86
N VAL A 54 0.90 0.30 -4.41
CA VAL A 54 1.82 1.37 -4.82
C VAL A 54 1.45 2.67 -4.12
N ASP A 55 2.45 3.40 -3.62
CA ASP A 55 2.29 4.79 -3.21
C ASP A 55 2.46 5.68 -4.45
N LYS A 56 1.38 6.32 -4.91
CA LYS A 56 1.35 7.11 -6.14
C LYS A 56 2.23 8.35 -6.10
N ARG A 57 2.58 8.85 -4.91
CA ARG A 57 3.43 10.03 -4.76
C ARG A 57 4.89 9.70 -5.09
N THR A 58 5.30 8.47 -4.80
CA THR A 58 6.69 8.01 -4.95
C THR A 58 6.87 6.96 -6.04
N ASN A 59 5.77 6.36 -6.51
CA ASN A 59 5.75 5.16 -7.35
C ASN A 59 6.45 3.94 -6.72
N ALA A 60 6.67 3.96 -5.40
CA ALA A 60 7.30 2.86 -4.69
C ALA A 60 6.27 1.78 -4.31
N PRO A 61 6.64 0.48 -4.33
CA PRO A 61 5.81 -0.56 -3.75
C PRO A 61 5.70 -0.37 -2.24
N VAL A 62 4.53 -0.69 -1.67
CA VAL A 62 4.25 -0.58 -0.24
C VAL A 62 4.30 -1.96 0.40
N PRO A 63 5.41 -2.33 1.06
CA PRO A 63 5.51 -3.60 1.76
C PRO A 63 4.71 -3.59 3.07
N GLU A 64 4.52 -4.77 3.66
CA GLU A 64 3.98 -4.96 5.02
C GLU A 64 2.58 -4.38 5.28
N ALA A 65 1.86 -3.95 4.25
CA ALA A 65 0.43 -3.68 4.35
C ALA A 65 -0.34 -4.95 4.73
N VAL A 66 -1.32 -4.80 5.62
CA VAL A 66 -2.14 -5.90 6.11
C VAL A 66 -3.44 -5.91 5.32
N ILE A 67 -3.60 -6.88 4.41
CA ILE A 67 -4.86 -7.11 3.70
C ILE A 67 -5.81 -7.84 4.65
N PHE A 68 -6.96 -7.26 4.96
CA PHE A 68 -7.90 -7.80 5.95
C PHE A 68 -9.33 -8.02 5.42
N THR A 69 -9.58 -7.60 4.18
CA THR A 69 -10.85 -7.87 3.50
C THR A 69 -10.56 -8.17 2.04
N THR A 70 -11.16 -9.25 1.54
CA THR A 70 -11.08 -9.68 0.15
C THR A 70 -12.45 -10.18 -0.30
N ARG A 71 -12.79 -9.92 -1.56
CA ARG A 71 -13.95 -10.49 -2.25
C ARG A 71 -13.64 -10.62 -3.73
N LEU A 72 -13.89 -11.80 -4.27
CA LEU A 72 -13.73 -12.09 -5.69
C LEU A 72 -15.07 -12.58 -6.24
N ASP A 73 -15.63 -11.87 -7.22
CA ASP A 73 -16.94 -12.18 -7.81
C ASP A 73 -17.00 -11.90 -9.31
N MET A 74 -17.99 -12.48 -10.00
CA MET A 74 -18.21 -12.27 -11.44
C MET A 74 -19.19 -11.13 -11.72
N ALA A 75 -19.18 -10.06 -10.92
CA ALA A 75 -20.01 -8.88 -11.20
C ALA A 75 -19.82 -8.26 -12.60
N PRO A 76 -18.61 -8.23 -13.20
CA PRO A 76 -18.42 -7.76 -14.58
C PRO A 76 -19.25 -8.56 -15.60
N GLU A 77 -19.52 -9.83 -15.31
CA GLU A 77 -20.34 -10.74 -16.12
C GLU A 77 -21.81 -10.74 -15.70
N GLY A 78 -22.24 -9.82 -14.84
CA GLY A 78 -23.60 -9.76 -14.30
C GLY A 78 -23.91 -10.86 -13.27
N MET A 79 -22.89 -11.56 -12.76
CA MET A 79 -23.01 -12.69 -11.83
C MET A 79 -22.37 -12.37 -10.46
N GLU A 80 -22.69 -11.23 -9.85
CA GLU A 80 -22.10 -10.78 -8.57
C GLU A 80 -22.31 -11.75 -7.38
N ALA A 81 -23.37 -12.55 -7.43
CA ALA A 81 -23.64 -13.59 -6.42
C ALA A 81 -22.68 -14.79 -6.55
N MET A 82 -22.02 -14.96 -7.71
CA MET A 82 -21.01 -15.98 -7.93
C MET A 82 -19.68 -15.51 -7.38
N THR A 83 -19.46 -15.83 -6.10
CA THR A 83 -18.21 -15.53 -5.37
C THR A 83 -17.32 -16.76 -5.29
N THR A 84 -16.02 -16.56 -5.12
CA THR A 84 -15.06 -17.64 -4.84
C THR A 84 -14.22 -17.34 -3.60
N SER A 85 -13.57 -18.38 -3.05
CA SER A 85 -12.67 -18.23 -1.90
C SER A 85 -11.38 -17.54 -2.30
N VAL A 86 -10.85 -16.71 -1.41
CA VAL A 86 -9.59 -15.99 -1.59
C VAL A 86 -8.70 -16.27 -0.37
N GLU A 87 -7.64 -17.02 -0.58
CA GLU A 87 -6.69 -17.40 0.47
C GLU A 87 -5.37 -16.67 0.27
N ALA A 88 -4.92 -15.90 1.26
CA ALA A 88 -3.64 -15.19 1.18
C ALA A 88 -2.46 -16.17 1.18
N MET A 89 -1.47 -15.91 0.34
CA MET A 89 -0.24 -16.69 0.22
C MET A 89 1.00 -15.85 0.54
N PRO A 90 2.09 -16.47 1.01
CA PRO A 90 3.37 -15.80 1.12
C PRO A 90 3.83 -15.24 -0.24
N SER A 91 4.39 -14.03 -0.22
CA SER A 91 5.00 -13.39 -1.39
C SER A 91 6.44 -13.01 -1.09
N PRO A 92 7.41 -13.38 -1.95
CA PRO A 92 8.82 -13.00 -1.77
C PRO A 92 9.10 -11.57 -2.25
N GLU A 93 8.19 -10.95 -3.00
CA GLU A 93 8.39 -9.62 -3.58
C GLU A 93 7.73 -8.55 -2.68
N PRO A 94 8.51 -7.55 -2.19
CA PRO A 94 7.99 -6.48 -1.35
C PRO A 94 6.84 -5.71 -2.02
N GLY A 95 5.74 -5.56 -1.29
CA GLY A 95 4.53 -4.85 -1.74
C GLY A 95 3.69 -5.59 -2.78
N VAL A 96 4.02 -6.85 -3.09
CA VAL A 96 3.17 -7.75 -3.86
C VAL A 96 2.50 -8.74 -2.91
N TYR A 97 1.18 -8.86 -3.03
CA TYR A 97 0.32 -9.73 -2.24
C TYR A 97 -0.28 -10.79 -3.16
N LYS A 98 -0.11 -12.07 -2.80
CA LYS A 98 -0.57 -13.21 -3.59
C LYS A 98 -1.76 -13.88 -2.94
N PHE A 99 -2.69 -14.34 -3.76
CA PHE A 99 -3.89 -15.02 -3.32
C PHE A 99 -4.13 -16.27 -4.16
N LYS A 100 -4.37 -17.39 -3.48
CA LYS A 100 -4.92 -18.59 -4.10
C LYS A 100 -6.44 -18.47 -4.16
N THR A 101 -7.00 -18.82 -5.30
CA THR A 101 -8.45 -18.78 -5.52
C THR A 101 -8.88 -19.87 -6.49
N ASN A 102 -10.20 -20.11 -6.57
CA ASN A 102 -10.80 -20.98 -7.57
C ASN A 102 -11.52 -20.11 -8.61
N LEU A 103 -10.85 -19.81 -9.72
CA LEU A 103 -11.48 -19.18 -10.88
C LEU A 103 -12.18 -20.29 -11.68
N SER A 104 -13.41 -20.63 -11.31
CA SER A 104 -14.12 -21.80 -11.85
C SER A 104 -14.68 -21.60 -13.26
N MET A 105 -14.61 -20.38 -13.79
CA MET A 105 -15.20 -19.99 -15.06
C MET A 105 -14.34 -18.91 -15.72
N GLU A 106 -14.22 -18.97 -17.04
CA GLU A 106 -13.64 -17.91 -17.86
C GLU A 106 -14.52 -16.64 -17.79
N GLY A 107 -13.91 -15.48 -17.98
CA GLY A 107 -14.62 -14.19 -17.91
C GLY A 107 -13.99 -13.19 -16.97
N GLY A 108 -14.64 -12.05 -16.83
CA GLY A 108 -14.24 -10.98 -15.92
C GLY A 108 -14.56 -11.30 -14.46
N TRP A 109 -13.53 -11.25 -13.62
CA TRP A 109 -13.66 -11.37 -12.18
C TRP A 109 -13.25 -10.05 -11.52
N ARG A 110 -14.14 -9.50 -10.69
CA ARG A 110 -13.89 -8.32 -9.89
C ARG A 110 -13.29 -8.71 -8.55
N PHE A 111 -12.10 -8.18 -8.27
CA PHE A 111 -11.39 -8.35 -7.01
C PHE A 111 -11.48 -7.08 -6.17
N LYS A 112 -12.25 -7.12 -5.09
CA LYS A 112 -12.27 -6.07 -4.06
C LYS A 112 -11.37 -6.45 -2.90
N LEU A 113 -10.60 -5.49 -2.41
CA LEU A 113 -9.70 -5.68 -1.28
C LEU A 113 -9.53 -4.41 -0.45
N ALA A 114 -9.23 -4.59 0.83
CA ALA A 114 -8.91 -3.50 1.74
C ALA A 114 -7.69 -3.82 2.60
N ALA A 115 -6.88 -2.79 2.86
CA ALA A 115 -5.64 -2.93 3.61
C ALA A 115 -5.39 -1.81 4.61
N LYS A 116 -4.61 -2.13 5.64
CA LYS A 116 -3.95 -1.16 6.51
C LYS A 116 -2.50 -1.00 6.09
N VAL A 117 -2.08 0.25 5.90
CA VAL A 117 -0.69 0.64 5.60
C VAL A 117 -0.10 1.26 6.86
N GLN A 118 1.17 0.96 7.16
CA GLN A 118 1.86 1.52 8.32
C GLN A 118 1.94 3.04 8.21
N GLY A 119 1.51 3.75 9.26
CA GLY A 119 1.49 5.22 9.29
C GLY A 119 0.31 5.87 8.56
N GLU A 120 -0.52 5.08 7.86
CA GLU A 120 -1.80 5.54 7.30
C GLU A 120 -2.92 5.29 8.31
N THR A 121 -3.73 6.32 8.57
CA THR A 121 -4.84 6.22 9.53
C THR A 121 -6.06 5.57 8.87
N ASP A 122 -6.31 5.95 7.62
CA ASP A 122 -7.45 5.48 6.87
C ASP A 122 -7.23 4.07 6.31
N THR A 123 -8.26 3.52 5.67
CA THR A 123 -8.20 2.21 5.04
C THR A 123 -8.02 2.39 3.54
N VAL A 124 -6.97 1.79 2.98
CA VAL A 124 -6.79 1.74 1.54
C VAL A 124 -7.73 0.67 0.98
N GLN A 125 -8.53 1.03 -0.02
CA GLN A 125 -9.46 0.12 -0.68
C GLN A 125 -9.12 0.03 -2.16
N GLY A 126 -9.34 -1.13 -2.76
CA GLY A 126 -9.14 -1.39 -4.18
C GLY A 126 -10.28 -2.20 -4.76
N GLU A 127 -10.60 -1.92 -6.02
CA GLU A 127 -11.48 -2.70 -6.86
C GLU A 127 -10.78 -2.89 -8.21
N LEU A 128 -10.45 -4.13 -8.55
CA LEU A 128 -9.71 -4.51 -9.74
C LEU A 128 -10.56 -5.47 -10.57
N VAL A 129 -10.34 -5.52 -11.87
CA VAL A 129 -10.95 -6.53 -12.74
C VAL A 129 -9.83 -7.32 -13.42
N LEU A 130 -9.79 -8.63 -13.18
CA LEU A 130 -8.93 -9.56 -13.91
C LEU A 130 -9.76 -10.42 -14.86
N GLN A 131 -9.11 -10.98 -15.86
CA GLN A 131 -9.72 -11.90 -16.81
C GLN A 131 -9.26 -13.33 -16.53
N ALA A 132 -10.21 -14.23 -16.26
CA ALA A 132 -9.95 -15.66 -16.23
C ALA A 132 -9.93 -16.21 -17.66
N LYS A 133 -8.89 -16.97 -18.01
CA LYS A 133 -8.71 -17.58 -19.34
C LYS A 133 -8.46 -19.09 -19.26
N PRO A 134 -8.79 -19.87 -20.30
CA PRO A 134 -8.49 -21.31 -20.39
C PRO A 134 -7.02 -21.65 -20.24
#